data_AF-O02159-F1
#
_entry.id   AF-O02159-F1
#
_cell.length_a   1.000
_cell.length_b   1.000
_cell.length_c   1.000
_cell.angle_alpha   90.00
_cell.angle_beta   90.00
_cell.angle_gamma   90.00
#
_symmetry.space_group_name_H-M   'P 1'
#
loop_
_entity.id
_entity.type
_entity.pdbx_description
1 polymer ?
#
loop_
_entity_poly.entity_id
_entity_poly.type
_entity_poly.pdbx_seq_one_letter_code
_entity_poly.pdbx_strand_id
1 'polypeptide(L)'
;MTEFFSQKQIDEIRECFNFYSTSGVLRTDSQLRCALRSLGYSPTASKTDIYFKKLNKKPIEFATFLDICKDEQNSPNPLTEIIKALSGLDRNKTRAMPSRELAAILSHVGEQMSPEEIKYLLSKVEVNGMVPHQALIEYISK
;
A
#
# COMPACT_ATOMS: atom_id res chain seq x y z
N MET A 1 -2.87 -23.55 17.23
CA MET A 1 -3.25 -22.16 16.89
C MET A 1 -4.33 -22.25 15.83
N THR A 2 -5.58 -22.17 16.24
CA THR A 2 -6.77 -22.32 15.39
C THR A 2 -6.91 -21.12 14.45
N GLU A 3 -6.34 -21.32 13.26
CA GLU A 3 -6.55 -20.78 11.90
C GLU A 3 -7.26 -19.42 11.74
N PHE A 4 -6.46 -18.35 11.63
CA PHE A 4 -6.90 -17.03 11.16
C PHE A 4 -7.26 -17.04 9.66
N PHE A 5 -6.61 -17.89 8.88
CA PHE A 5 -6.86 -18.08 7.46
C PHE A 5 -7.50 -19.45 7.23
N SER A 6 -8.49 -19.52 6.35
CA SER A 6 -9.00 -20.79 5.85
C SER A 6 -7.93 -21.55 5.05
N GLN A 7 -8.07 -22.87 4.92
CA GLN A 7 -7.13 -23.68 4.13
C GLN A 7 -6.96 -23.14 2.71
N LYS A 8 -8.04 -22.72 2.05
CA LYS A 8 -8.00 -22.11 0.72
C LYS A 8 -7.13 -20.84 0.69
N GLN A 9 -7.29 -19.96 1.68
CA GLN A 9 -6.46 -18.75 1.79
C GLN A 9 -4.99 -19.10 2.05
N ILE A 10 -4.71 -20.11 2.88
CA ILE A 10 -3.33 -20.56 3.13
C ILE A 10 -2.69 -21.06 1.83
N ASP A 11 -3.45 -21.77 1.00
CA ASP A 11 -2.97 -22.27 -0.29
C ASP A 11 -2.68 -21.12 -1.28
N GLU A 12 -3.56 -20.12 -1.36
CA GLU A 12 -3.34 -18.89 -2.15
C GLU A 12 -2.11 -18.10 -1.66
N ILE A 13 -1.97 -17.92 -0.34
CA ILE A 13 -0.81 -17.25 0.28
C ILE A 13 0.48 -18.03 -0.02
N ARG A 14 0.43 -19.37 0.04
CA ARG A 14 1.58 -20.24 -0.27
C ARG A 14 1.99 -20.18 -1.72
N GLU A 15 1.03 -20.19 -2.64
CA GLU A 15 1.31 -20.04 -4.07
C GLU A 15 2.02 -18.71 -4.36
N CYS A 16 1.49 -17.61 -3.82
CA CYS A 16 2.08 -16.29 -3.97
C CYS A 16 3.48 -16.21 -3.33
N PHE A 17 3.66 -16.76 -2.13
CA PHE A 17 4.97 -16.83 -1.47
C PHE A 17 5.99 -17.57 -2.33
N ASN A 18 5.62 -18.76 -2.83
CA ASN A 18 6.52 -19.58 -3.63
C ASN A 18 6.94 -18.89 -4.92
N PHE A 19 6.04 -18.13 -5.56
CA PHE A 19 6.33 -17.35 -6.77
C PHE A 19 7.44 -16.31 -6.56
N TYR A 20 7.44 -15.60 -5.43
CA TYR A 20 8.42 -14.54 -5.14
C TYR A 20 9.66 -15.03 -4.36
N SER A 21 9.54 -16.16 -3.67
CA SER A 21 10.64 -16.74 -2.89
C SER A 21 11.75 -17.27 -3.79
N THR A 22 12.97 -17.31 -3.27
CA THR A 22 14.09 -17.99 -3.92
C THR A 22 14.70 -18.96 -2.92
N SER A 23 14.70 -20.25 -3.21
CA SER A 23 15.12 -21.30 -2.26
C SER A 23 14.25 -21.35 -0.99
N GLY A 24 12.93 -21.10 -1.11
CA GLY A 24 11.97 -21.24 -0.01
C GLY A 24 11.91 -20.08 0.99
N VAL A 25 12.59 -18.96 0.71
CA VAL A 25 12.58 -17.77 1.56
C VAL A 25 12.51 -16.47 0.74
N LEU A 26 11.94 -15.42 1.33
CA LEU A 26 12.05 -14.05 0.83
C LEU A 26 13.28 -13.38 1.48
N ARG A 27 14.19 -12.86 0.67
CA ARG A 27 15.45 -12.26 1.14
C ARG A 27 15.44 -10.74 1.16
N THR A 28 14.52 -10.10 0.46
CA THR A 28 14.43 -8.63 0.36
C THR A 28 13.05 -8.11 0.74
N ASP A 29 13.01 -6.87 1.23
CA ASP A 29 11.78 -6.13 1.50
C ASP A 29 10.94 -5.95 0.21
N SER A 30 11.62 -5.84 -0.94
CA SER A 30 10.98 -5.77 -2.26
C SER A 30 10.23 -7.06 -2.59
N GLN A 31 10.83 -8.24 -2.37
CA GLN A 31 10.15 -9.53 -2.56
C GLN A 31 8.93 -9.67 -1.65
N LEU A 32 9.07 -9.27 -0.37
CA LEU A 32 7.95 -9.24 0.57
C LEU A 32 6.83 -8.31 0.10
N ARG A 33 7.18 -7.09 -0.33
CA ARG A 33 6.22 -6.09 -0.80
C ARG A 33 5.47 -6.58 -2.03
N CYS A 34 6.15 -7.17 -3.01
CA CYS A 34 5.52 -7.74 -4.19
C CYS A 34 4.57 -8.89 -3.83
N ALA A 35 4.99 -9.81 -2.96
CA ALA A 35 4.14 -10.91 -2.51
C ALA A 35 2.87 -10.42 -1.81
N LEU A 36 3.00 -9.48 -0.87
CA LEU A 36 1.84 -8.90 -0.18
C LEU A 36 0.92 -8.13 -1.14
N ARG A 37 1.48 -7.38 -2.10
CA ARG A 37 0.69 -6.68 -3.13
C ARG A 37 -0.06 -7.63 -4.06
N SER A 38 0.56 -8.76 -4.41
CA SER A 38 -0.12 -9.82 -5.19
C SER A 38 -1.25 -10.50 -4.43
N LEU A 39 -1.24 -10.49 -3.10
CA LEU A 39 -2.34 -10.95 -2.26
C LEU A 39 -3.42 -9.88 -2.03
N GLY A 40 -3.30 -8.70 -2.65
CA GLY A 40 -4.25 -7.58 -2.53
C GLY A 40 -3.99 -6.65 -1.33
N TYR A 41 -2.93 -6.89 -0.54
CA TYR A 41 -2.51 -5.94 0.48
C TYR A 41 -1.78 -4.74 -0.15
N SER A 42 -1.63 -3.65 0.58
CA SER A 42 -0.95 -2.43 0.07
C SER A 42 0.11 -1.92 1.04
N PRO A 43 1.10 -2.75 1.44
CA PRO A 43 2.16 -2.27 2.32
C PRO A 43 3.04 -1.26 1.61
N THR A 44 3.52 -0.28 2.38
CA THR A 44 4.54 0.67 1.93
C THR A 44 5.94 0.05 2.06
N ALA A 45 6.90 0.58 1.33
CA ALA A 45 8.31 0.21 1.36
C ALA A 45 8.87 0.37 2.78
N SER A 46 8.48 1.46 3.46
CA SER A 46 8.82 1.69 4.86
C SER A 46 8.25 0.60 5.77
N LYS A 47 6.99 0.20 5.58
CA LYS A 47 6.38 -0.89 6.37
C LYS A 47 7.08 -2.23 6.12
N THR A 48 7.41 -2.55 4.87
CA THR A 48 8.16 -3.78 4.56
C THR A 48 9.58 -3.78 5.12
N ASP A 49 10.26 -2.63 5.10
CA ASP A 49 11.56 -2.47 5.75
C ASP A 49 11.45 -2.65 7.28
N ILE A 50 10.37 -2.16 7.90
CA ILE A 50 10.10 -2.38 9.34
C ILE A 50 9.93 -3.87 9.65
N TYR A 51 9.21 -4.66 8.84
CA TYR A 51 9.13 -6.11 9.05
C TYR A 51 10.51 -6.75 9.01
N PHE A 52 11.34 -6.41 8.02
CA PHE A 52 12.71 -6.91 7.93
C PHE A 52 13.55 -6.50 9.13
N LYS A 53 13.46 -5.25 9.58
CA LYS A 53 14.17 -4.76 10.76
C LYS A 53 13.77 -5.52 12.03
N LYS A 54 12.47 -5.78 12.24
CA LYS A 54 11.98 -6.61 13.37
C LYS A 54 12.56 -8.02 13.36
N LEU A 55 12.85 -8.57 12.18
CA LEU A 55 13.46 -9.88 11.99
C LEU A 55 14.99 -9.84 11.91
N ASN A 56 15.64 -8.73 12.26
CA ASN A 56 17.08 -8.52 12.13
C ASN A 56 17.61 -8.78 10.70
N LYS A 57 16.81 -8.40 9.69
CA LYS A 57 17.07 -8.59 8.26
C LYS A 57 17.35 -10.05 7.85
N LYS A 58 16.85 -11.01 8.64
CA LYS A 58 16.92 -12.43 8.28
C LYS A 58 15.95 -12.75 7.14
N PRO A 59 16.24 -13.78 6.32
CA PRO A 59 15.29 -14.28 5.34
C PRO A 59 13.97 -14.69 5.98
N ILE A 60 12.86 -14.45 5.29
CA ILE A 60 11.51 -14.73 5.75
C ILE A 60 11.06 -16.08 5.19
N GLU A 61 10.85 -17.05 6.08
CA GLU A 61 10.23 -18.34 5.78
C GLU A 61 8.69 -18.22 5.72
N PHE A 62 8.03 -19.22 5.14
CA PHE A 62 6.57 -19.21 4.93
C PHE A 62 5.77 -18.98 6.23
N ALA A 63 6.18 -19.58 7.35
CA ALA A 63 5.50 -19.39 8.63
C ALA A 63 5.51 -17.92 9.07
N THR A 64 6.66 -17.25 8.98
CA THR A 64 6.79 -15.82 9.27
C THR A 64 6.03 -14.95 8.27
N PHE A 65 5.99 -15.36 6.99
CA PHE A 65 5.20 -14.67 5.98
C PHE A 65 3.69 -14.74 6.28
N LEU A 66 3.18 -15.88 6.77
CA LEU A 66 1.79 -16.01 7.22
C LEU A 66 1.47 -15.05 8.37
N ASP A 67 2.38 -14.91 9.35
CA ASP A 67 2.20 -13.95 10.44
C ASP A 67 2.16 -12.50 9.94
N ILE A 68 2.99 -12.16 8.95
CA ILE A 68 2.96 -10.83 8.30
C ILE A 68 1.66 -10.63 7.54
N CYS A 69 1.17 -11.63 6.79
CA CYS A 69 -0.12 -11.55 6.10
C CYS A 69 -1.26 -11.31 7.09
N LYS A 70 -1.20 -11.93 8.28
CA LYS A 70 -2.16 -11.70 9.36
C LYS A 70 -2.11 -10.25 9.85
N ASP A 71 -0.93 -9.65 10.00
CA ASP A 71 -0.79 -8.23 10.38
C ASP A 71 -1.35 -7.30 9.30
N GLU A 72 -1.06 -7.57 8.01
CA GLU A 72 -1.62 -6.81 6.89
C GLU A 72 -3.15 -6.95 6.79
N GLN A 73 -3.70 -8.15 7.01
CA GLN A 73 -5.15 -8.37 6.99
C GLN A 73 -5.89 -7.54 8.07
N ASN A 74 -5.23 -7.28 9.20
CA ASN A 74 -5.78 -6.47 10.29
C ASN A 74 -5.45 -4.97 10.15
N SER A 75 -4.70 -4.58 9.12
CA SER A 75 -4.35 -3.19 8.89
C SER A 75 -5.57 -2.37 8.42
N PRO A 76 -5.67 -1.08 8.77
CA PRO A 76 -6.76 -0.23 8.29
C PRO A 76 -6.86 -0.22 6.77
N ASN A 77 -8.08 -0.18 6.24
CA ASN A 77 -8.30 -0.10 4.80
C ASN A 77 -7.63 1.18 4.24
N PRO A 78 -6.71 1.06 3.25
CA PRO A 78 -6.00 2.21 2.71
C PRO A 78 -6.91 3.34 2.20
N LEU A 79 -8.02 3.01 1.53
CA LEU A 79 -8.97 4.01 1.04
C LEU A 79 -9.61 4.78 2.18
N THR A 80 -9.93 4.10 3.29
CA THR A 80 -10.50 4.77 4.47
C THR A 80 -9.51 5.75 5.08
N GLU A 81 -8.23 5.39 5.14
CA GLU A 81 -7.19 6.29 5.66
C GLU A 81 -6.93 7.47 4.72
N ILE A 82 -6.96 7.26 3.40
CA ILE A 82 -6.87 8.35 2.42
C ILE A 82 -8.06 9.32 2.56
N ILE A 83 -9.28 8.81 2.70
CA ILE A 83 -10.49 9.65 2.90
C ILE A 83 -10.37 10.49 4.18
N LYS A 84 -9.91 9.90 5.29
CA LYS A 84 -9.66 10.62 6.54
C LYS A 84 -8.60 11.70 6.37
N ALA A 85 -7.48 11.38 5.70
CA ALA A 85 -6.41 12.32 5.45
C ALA A 85 -6.88 13.52 4.61
N LEU A 86 -7.59 13.28 3.50
CA LEU A 86 -8.17 14.33 2.66
C LEU A 86 -9.16 15.20 3.45
N SER A 87 -10.00 14.58 4.28
CA SER A 87 -10.95 15.30 5.14
C SER A 87 -10.25 16.18 6.18
N GLY A 88 -9.09 15.74 6.70
CA GLY A 88 -8.28 16.52 7.64
C GLY A 88 -7.56 17.70 7.00
N LEU A 89 -7.21 17.61 5.71
CA LEU A 89 -6.61 18.70 4.93
C LEU A 89 -7.65 19.75 4.52
N ASP A 90 -8.89 19.33 4.23
CA ASP A 90 -9.97 20.20 3.78
C ASP A 90 -10.69 20.94 4.92
N ARG A 91 -9.99 21.93 5.48
CA ARG A 91 -10.51 22.80 6.56
C ARG A 91 -11.76 23.58 6.15
N ASN A 92 -11.89 23.89 4.86
CA ASN A 92 -12.95 24.73 4.32
C ASN A 92 -14.15 23.93 3.79
N LYS A 93 -14.11 22.59 3.89
CA LYS A 93 -15.13 21.67 3.37
C LYS A 93 -15.41 21.86 1.87
N THR A 94 -14.40 22.24 1.09
CA THR A 94 -14.47 22.42 -0.37
C THR A 94 -14.64 21.09 -1.10
N ARG A 95 -14.34 19.97 -0.44
CA ARG A 95 -14.24 18.61 -1.01
C ARG A 95 -13.30 18.54 -2.23
N ALA A 96 -12.35 19.45 -2.27
CA ALA A 96 -11.36 19.57 -3.33
C ALA A 96 -10.11 20.25 -2.78
N MET A 97 -8.95 19.92 -3.33
CA MET A 97 -7.68 20.57 -2.99
C MET A 97 -6.97 21.10 -4.24
N PRO A 98 -6.15 22.15 -4.14
CA PRO A 98 -5.34 22.61 -5.26
C PRO A 98 -4.42 21.51 -5.78
N SER A 99 -4.32 21.34 -7.10
CA SER A 99 -3.44 20.32 -7.71
C SER A 99 -1.99 20.47 -7.29
N ARG A 100 -1.52 21.71 -7.08
CA ARG A 100 -0.16 22.01 -6.60
C ARG A 100 0.08 21.49 -5.19
N GLU A 101 -0.93 21.54 -4.33
CA GLU A 101 -0.84 21.02 -2.96
C GLU A 101 -0.79 19.50 -2.97
N LEU A 102 -1.66 18.84 -3.76
CA LEU A 102 -1.60 17.39 -3.95
C LEU A 102 -0.24 16.96 -4.51
N ALA A 103 0.27 17.66 -5.54
CA ALA A 103 1.59 17.38 -6.11
C ALA A 103 2.72 17.53 -5.09
N ALA A 104 2.66 18.56 -4.23
CA ALA A 104 3.65 18.75 -3.17
C ALA A 104 3.61 17.61 -2.14
N ILE A 105 2.42 17.15 -1.75
CA ILE A 105 2.26 16.01 -0.83
C ILE A 105 2.83 14.74 -1.47
N LEU A 106 2.43 14.40 -2.69
CA LEU A 106 2.84 13.16 -3.37
C LEU A 106 4.34 13.11 -3.69
N SER A 107 5.01 14.27 -3.79
CA SER A 107 6.46 14.34 -4.03
C SER A 107 7.32 14.30 -2.77
N HIS A 108 6.75 14.58 -1.58
CA HIS A 108 7.55 14.69 -0.34
C HIS A 108 7.14 13.69 0.75
N VAL A 109 5.92 13.16 0.72
CA VAL A 109 5.36 12.34 1.80
C VAL A 109 5.26 10.88 1.39
N GLY A 110 5.70 9.97 2.26
CA GLY A 110 5.53 8.53 2.09
C GLY A 110 6.38 7.93 0.96
N GLU A 111 5.77 7.04 0.15
CA GLU A 111 6.36 6.58 -1.11
C GLU A 111 6.23 7.70 -2.15
N GLN A 112 7.33 8.43 -2.34
CA GLN A 112 7.35 9.59 -3.24
C GLN A 112 7.06 9.17 -4.68
N MET A 113 6.17 9.91 -5.32
CA MET A 113 5.90 9.77 -6.75
C MET A 113 6.82 10.69 -7.56
N SER A 114 7.28 10.20 -8.70
CA SER A 114 8.02 10.99 -9.68
C SER A 114 7.16 12.13 -10.25
N PRO A 115 7.78 13.22 -10.74
CA PRO A 115 7.05 14.28 -11.43
C PRO A 115 6.17 13.77 -12.58
N GLU A 116 6.63 12.75 -13.30
CA GLU A 116 5.91 12.12 -14.41
C GLU A 116 4.67 11.37 -13.94
N GLU A 117 4.78 10.58 -12.87
CA GLU A 117 3.64 9.87 -12.26
C GLU A 117 2.61 10.84 -11.68
N ILE A 118 3.06 11.91 -11.02
CA ILE A 118 2.18 12.95 -10.48
C ILE A 118 1.45 13.65 -11.63
N LYS A 119 2.17 14.05 -12.68
CA LYS A 119 1.57 14.68 -13.86
C LYS A 119 0.55 13.77 -14.53
N TYR A 120 0.85 12.46 -14.62
CA TYR A 120 -0.07 11.48 -15.15
C TYR A 120 -1.34 11.38 -14.28
N LEU A 121 -1.19 11.25 -12.96
CA LEU A 121 -2.32 11.21 -12.03
C LEU A 121 -3.19 12.46 -12.16
N LEU A 122 -2.58 13.65 -12.10
CA LEU A 122 -3.31 14.92 -12.22
C LEU A 122 -4.06 15.02 -13.56
N SER A 123 -3.48 14.53 -14.66
CA SER A 123 -4.16 14.50 -15.97
C SER A 123 -5.45 13.68 -16.00
N LYS A 124 -5.68 12.81 -15.01
CA LYS A 124 -6.88 11.97 -14.90
C LYS A 124 -7.97 12.54 -13.98
N VAL A 125 -7.60 13.41 -13.03
CA VAL A 125 -8.50 13.83 -11.94
C VAL A 125 -8.64 15.35 -11.79
N GLU A 126 -7.71 16.13 -12.34
CA GLU A 126 -7.72 17.59 -12.21
C GLU A 126 -8.82 18.23 -13.05
N VAL A 127 -9.48 19.23 -12.48
CA VAL A 127 -10.41 20.14 -13.16
C VAL A 127 -10.06 21.57 -12.76
N ASN A 128 -9.59 22.37 -13.73
CA ASN A 128 -9.25 23.79 -13.56
C ASN A 128 -8.29 24.08 -12.38
N GLY A 129 -7.20 23.31 -12.24
CA GLY A 129 -6.21 23.49 -11.17
C GLY A 129 -6.61 22.95 -9.80
N MET A 130 -7.77 22.29 -9.71
CA MET A 130 -8.30 21.69 -8.49
C MET A 130 -8.51 20.19 -8.68
N VAL A 131 -8.34 19.42 -7.62
CA VAL A 131 -8.61 17.99 -7.59
C VAL A 131 -9.79 17.73 -6.66
N PRO A 132 -10.98 17.42 -7.20
CA PRO A 132 -12.10 16.97 -6.38
C PRO A 132 -11.73 15.68 -5.64
N HIS A 133 -11.98 15.62 -4.33
CA HIS A 133 -11.64 14.45 -3.51
C HIS A 133 -12.29 13.18 -4.05
N GLN A 134 -13.55 13.30 -4.49
CA GLN A 134 -14.29 12.18 -5.06
C GLN A 134 -13.63 11.64 -6.33
N ALA A 135 -13.16 12.52 -7.22
CA ALA A 135 -12.46 12.11 -8.45
C ALA A 135 -11.15 11.38 -8.12
N LEU A 136 -10.42 11.84 -7.11
CA LEU A 136 -9.20 11.19 -6.63
C LEU A 136 -9.50 9.80 -6.03
N ILE A 137 -10.51 9.69 -5.18
CA ILE A 137 -10.92 8.43 -4.55
C ILE A 137 -11.39 7.42 -5.61
N GLU A 138 -12.22 7.85 -6.56
CA GLU A 138 -12.67 7.01 -7.68
C GLU A 138 -11.53 6.57 -8.58
N TYR A 139 -10.51 7.41 -8.77
CA TYR A 139 -9.33 7.03 -9.53
C TYR A 139 -8.48 5.98 -8.80
N ILE A 140 -8.28 6.11 -7.49
CA ILE A 140 -7.47 5.18 -6.69
C ILE A 140 -8.20 3.85 -6.43
N SER A 141 -9.54 3.85 -6.46
CA SER A 141 -10.34 2.65 -6.20
C SER A 141 -10.54 1.74 -7.43
N LYS A 142 -10.02 2.12 -8.60
CA LYS A 142 -10.07 1.35 -9.85
C LYS A 142 -8.94 0.32 -9.91
#